data_AF-A0A7S1LRI5-F1
#
_entry.id   AF-A0A7S1LRI5-F1
#
_cell.length_a   1.000
_cell.length_b   1.000
_cell.length_c   1.000
_cell.angle_alpha   90.00
_cell.angle_beta   90.00
_cell.angle_gamma   90.00
#
_symmetry.space_group_name_H-M   'P 1'
#
loop_
_entity.id
_entity.type
_entity.pdbx_description
1 polymer ?
#
loop_
_entity_poly.entity_id
_entity_poly.type
_entity_poly.pdbx_seq_one_letter_code
_entity_poly.pdbx_strand_id
1 'polypeptide(L)'
;FWLRTASSAPADRAVSRIRAGGLDRTRVMRDMMQTANASEYDQAPETDRESDRQKEREANQHGMVLRHSPSGHMRIGAEIHLPEDTYGAAILAIMKEFTEIQSPETPTTCVTLVKCMFAAVILLLNLLLQFSVLYFIEKYVVSLSVHHVQTTYARFHRSFFTADGEFLQSEWDESLDKADLCDIAMTNYVFYVTVLFLWTISCLQEFRGAQRLVVNISNIPLVESGEDVFLDEPDSDKQSIVAITRPVRWTLYLAVCLPKIIISFMLLRLGLRWLSATRSFEDMVMNAIAMTFVIQIDELLYHFAIPAPYCKQVAETSIFITSEGVPAATLEWKAYQRSIMYVVVALVLVIVYADFIQDVLPSTVYEAHSICRTFMEEEFSPVCTRTWAEHTRVFTQGLSAFSTAHCYPYGAPADEQAA
;
A
#
# COMPACT_ATOMS: atom_id res chain seq x y z
N PHE A 1 -3.18 23.32 6.95
CA PHE A 1 -3.08 24.41 5.97
C PHE A 1 -3.65 23.92 4.65
N TRP A 2 -4.99 24.00 4.53
CA TRP A 2 -5.78 24.16 3.31
C TRP A 2 -7.22 24.33 3.82
N LEU A 3 -7.70 25.57 3.72
CA LEU A 3 -8.99 26.02 4.20
C LEU A 3 -9.99 26.00 3.05
N ARG A 4 -11.22 25.62 3.42
CA ARG A 4 -12.49 25.85 2.72
C ARG A 4 -12.59 27.24 2.09
N THR A 5 -13.12 27.28 0.86
CA THR A 5 -14.03 28.31 0.34
C THR A 5 -15.04 27.60 -0.58
N ALA A 6 -16.30 27.41 -0.16
CA ALA A 6 -17.45 28.26 -0.45
C ALA A 6 -17.70 28.44 -1.96
N SER A 7 -18.62 27.69 -2.58
CA SER A 7 -20.07 27.97 -2.64
C SER A 7 -20.41 29.31 -3.32
N SER A 8 -20.74 29.26 -4.61
CA SER A 8 -21.62 30.22 -5.27
C SER A 8 -22.46 29.51 -6.35
N ALA A 9 -23.75 29.84 -6.33
CA ALA A 9 -24.89 29.26 -7.02
C ALA A 9 -24.88 29.36 -8.57
N PRO A 10 -25.84 28.71 -9.28
CA PRO A 10 -25.84 28.58 -10.72
C PRO A 10 -26.63 29.70 -11.41
N ALA A 11 -26.16 30.13 -12.58
CA ALA A 11 -26.90 31.01 -13.48
C ALA A 11 -26.86 30.44 -14.91
N ASP A 12 -28.06 30.36 -15.50
CA ASP A 12 -28.35 30.43 -16.93
C ASP A 12 -27.71 29.41 -17.89
N ARG A 13 -28.56 28.49 -18.37
CA ARG A 13 -28.76 28.28 -19.81
C ARG A 13 -30.05 27.52 -20.10
N ALA A 14 -31.14 28.27 -20.16
CA ALA A 14 -32.31 27.92 -20.96
C ALA A 14 -31.98 28.21 -22.43
N VAL A 15 -31.62 27.17 -23.20
CA VAL A 15 -31.49 27.25 -24.66
C VAL A 15 -32.15 26.02 -25.28
N SER A 16 -33.39 26.25 -25.71
CA SER A 16 -34.06 25.69 -26.90
C SER A 16 -33.67 24.28 -27.37
N ARG A 17 -34.66 23.37 -27.35
CA ARG A 17 -34.83 22.35 -28.40
C ARG A 17 -36.31 21.99 -28.59
N ILE A 18 -36.96 22.80 -29.42
CA ILE A 18 -38.05 22.35 -30.28
C ILE A 18 -37.38 21.63 -31.45
N ARG A 19 -37.47 20.30 -31.51
CA ARG A 19 -37.34 19.57 -32.79
C ARG A 19 -38.05 18.21 -32.70
N ALA A 20 -39.20 18.19 -33.38
CA ALA A 20 -39.71 17.13 -34.25
C ALA A 20 -39.58 15.68 -33.77
N GLY A 21 -40.74 15.11 -33.43
CA GLY A 21 -40.96 13.67 -33.35
C GLY A 21 -40.60 12.97 -34.67
N GLY A 22 -39.46 12.29 -34.68
CA GLY A 22 -39.28 11.06 -35.43
C GLY A 22 -39.59 9.91 -34.49
N LEU A 23 -40.59 9.09 -34.82
CA LEU A 23 -40.76 7.78 -34.17
C LEU A 23 -39.48 6.98 -34.44
N ASP A 24 -38.65 6.87 -33.42
CA ASP A 24 -37.46 6.03 -33.44
C ASP A 24 -37.90 4.57 -33.48
N ARG A 25 -37.91 4.00 -34.70
CA ARG A 25 -38.28 2.61 -34.97
C ARG A 25 -37.45 1.62 -34.15
N THR A 26 -36.24 2.01 -33.71
CA THR A 26 -35.41 1.17 -32.85
C THR A 26 -35.93 1.06 -31.42
N ARG A 27 -36.63 2.10 -30.92
CA ARG A 27 -37.24 2.10 -29.59
C ARG A 27 -38.44 1.16 -29.53
N VAL A 28 -39.29 1.16 -30.56
CA VAL A 28 -40.46 0.27 -30.66
C VAL A 28 -40.03 -1.20 -30.75
N MET A 29 -38.98 -1.50 -31.52
CA MET A 29 -38.48 -2.87 -31.64
C MET A 29 -37.83 -3.38 -30.34
N ARG A 30 -37.18 -2.48 -29.58
CA ARG A 30 -36.64 -2.77 -28.24
C ARG A 30 -37.76 -3.04 -27.23
N ASP A 31 -38.81 -2.22 -27.22
CA ASP A 31 -39.97 -2.40 -26.33
C ASP A 31 -40.74 -3.70 -26.66
N MET A 32 -40.83 -4.09 -27.94
CA MET A 32 -41.45 -5.37 -28.36
C MET A 32 -40.59 -6.59 -28.02
N MET A 33 -39.27 -6.51 -28.10
CA MET A 33 -38.38 -7.60 -27.64
C MET A 33 -38.38 -7.71 -26.11
N GLN A 34 -38.44 -6.60 -25.38
CA GLN A 34 -38.54 -6.62 -23.91
C GLN A 34 -39.87 -7.21 -23.42
N THR A 35 -40.98 -6.91 -24.10
CA THR A 35 -42.29 -7.50 -23.75
C THR A 35 -42.39 -8.98 -24.12
N ALA A 36 -41.73 -9.43 -25.20
CA ALA A 36 -41.66 -10.84 -25.55
C ALA A 36 -40.83 -11.67 -24.54
N ASN A 37 -39.65 -11.17 -24.13
CA ASN A 37 -38.82 -11.86 -23.15
C ASN A 37 -39.44 -11.85 -21.73
N ALA A 38 -40.15 -10.78 -21.36
CA ALA A 38 -40.88 -10.73 -20.09
C ALA A 38 -41.99 -11.79 -20.02
N SER A 39 -42.66 -12.10 -21.14
CA SER A 39 -43.73 -13.10 -21.20
C SER A 39 -43.22 -14.54 -21.04
N GLU A 40 -42.02 -14.86 -21.49
CA GLU A 40 -41.45 -16.21 -21.39
C GLU A 40 -40.85 -16.45 -19.99
N TYR A 41 -40.32 -15.40 -19.36
CA TYR A 41 -39.83 -15.46 -17.99
C TYR A 41 -40.96 -15.56 -16.94
N ASP A 42 -42.19 -15.15 -17.29
CA ASP A 42 -43.34 -15.19 -16.38
C ASP A 42 -44.00 -16.56 -16.18
N GLN A 43 -43.58 -17.57 -16.95
CA GLN A 43 -44.10 -18.94 -16.82
C GLN A 43 -43.18 -19.88 -16.03
N ALA A 44 -42.04 -19.40 -15.51
CA ALA A 44 -41.21 -20.19 -14.61
C ALA A 44 -41.93 -20.44 -13.28
N PRO A 45 -41.96 -21.69 -12.77
CA PRO A 45 -42.66 -22.03 -11.53
C PRO A 45 -42.11 -21.19 -10.35
N GLU A 46 -43.02 -20.70 -9.51
CA GLU A 46 -42.75 -19.78 -8.41
C GLU A 46 -41.68 -20.31 -7.42
N THR A 47 -41.56 -21.63 -7.31
CA THR A 47 -40.56 -22.33 -6.51
C THR A 47 -39.13 -22.09 -6.98
N ASP A 48 -38.89 -22.00 -8.30
CA ASP A 48 -37.54 -21.79 -8.84
C ASP A 48 -37.08 -20.35 -8.61
N ARG A 49 -38.01 -19.39 -8.66
CA ARG A 49 -37.75 -17.97 -8.37
C ARG A 49 -37.34 -17.73 -6.93
N GLU A 50 -37.96 -18.43 -5.97
CA GLU A 50 -37.63 -18.27 -4.56
C GLU A 50 -36.27 -18.89 -4.22
N SER A 51 -35.95 -20.04 -4.82
CA SER A 51 -34.60 -20.63 -4.78
C SER A 51 -33.54 -19.67 -5.31
N ASP A 52 -33.76 -19.03 -6.45
CA ASP A 52 -32.78 -18.12 -7.04
C ASP A 52 -32.63 -16.82 -6.25
N ARG A 53 -33.72 -16.25 -5.73
CA ARG A 53 -33.67 -15.11 -4.80
C ARG A 53 -32.95 -15.46 -3.50
N GLN A 54 -33.08 -16.69 -3.01
CA GLN A 54 -32.35 -17.13 -1.83
C GLN A 54 -30.85 -17.26 -2.13
N LYS A 55 -30.47 -17.87 -3.25
CA LYS A 55 -29.07 -17.93 -3.70
C LYS A 55 -28.46 -16.54 -3.88
N GLU A 56 -29.22 -15.57 -4.38
CA GLU A 56 -28.77 -14.19 -4.54
C GLU A 56 -28.53 -13.50 -3.19
N ARG A 57 -29.42 -13.70 -2.22
CA ARG A 57 -29.24 -13.18 -0.85
C ARG A 57 -28.02 -13.81 -0.18
N GLU A 58 -27.85 -15.12 -0.32
CA GLU A 58 -26.68 -15.84 0.20
C GLU A 58 -25.41 -15.37 -0.50
N ALA A 59 -25.41 -15.19 -1.82
CA ALA A 59 -24.26 -14.68 -2.56
C ALA A 59 -23.89 -13.26 -2.11
N ASN A 60 -24.85 -12.34 -2.04
CA ASN A 60 -24.63 -10.96 -1.60
C ASN A 60 -24.11 -10.87 -0.15
N GLN A 61 -24.56 -11.74 0.75
CA GLN A 61 -24.05 -11.79 2.12
C GLN A 61 -22.56 -12.13 2.20
N HIS A 62 -22.05 -12.86 1.21
CA HIS A 62 -20.65 -13.30 1.14
C HIS A 62 -19.81 -12.50 0.11
N GLY A 63 -20.36 -11.43 -0.46
CA GLY A 63 -19.69 -10.66 -1.51
C GLY A 63 -19.46 -11.44 -2.81
N MET A 64 -20.26 -12.48 -3.07
CA MET A 64 -20.30 -13.20 -4.34
C MET A 64 -21.35 -12.59 -5.26
N VAL A 65 -21.08 -12.60 -6.57
CA VAL A 65 -22.00 -12.08 -7.59
C VAL A 65 -22.47 -13.22 -8.49
N LEU A 66 -23.77 -13.25 -8.76
CA LEU A 66 -24.42 -14.15 -9.71
C LEU A 66 -24.41 -13.51 -11.10
N ARG A 67 -23.86 -14.22 -12.10
CA ARG A 67 -23.92 -13.77 -13.50
C ARG A 67 -24.48 -14.87 -14.40
N HIS A 68 -25.31 -14.48 -15.35
CA HIS A 68 -25.76 -15.36 -16.41
C HIS A 68 -24.66 -15.49 -17.47
N SER A 69 -24.20 -16.71 -17.72
CA SER A 69 -23.35 -17.02 -18.87
C SER A 69 -24.15 -16.87 -20.17
N PRO A 70 -23.50 -16.58 -21.32
CA PRO A 70 -24.15 -16.65 -22.64
C PRO A 70 -24.86 -17.99 -22.91
N SER A 71 -24.40 -19.06 -22.26
CA SER A 71 -25.03 -20.39 -22.27
C SER A 71 -26.31 -20.52 -21.41
N GLY A 72 -26.79 -19.42 -20.82
CA GLY A 72 -27.92 -19.40 -19.87
C GLY A 72 -27.58 -19.91 -18.47
N HIS A 73 -26.38 -20.48 -18.26
CA HIS A 73 -25.99 -21.05 -16.97
C HIS A 73 -25.59 -19.95 -15.99
N MET A 74 -26.21 -19.95 -14.81
CA MET A 74 -25.88 -19.04 -13.73
C MET A 74 -24.53 -19.43 -13.10
N ARG A 75 -23.56 -18.52 -13.11
CA ARG A 75 -22.24 -18.70 -12.49
C ARG A 75 -22.15 -17.86 -11.22
N ILE A 76 -21.69 -18.49 -10.14
CA ILE A 76 -21.34 -17.83 -8.89
C ILE A 76 -19.83 -17.55 -8.92
N GLY A 77 -19.44 -16.30 -8.71
CA GLY A 77 -18.04 -15.91 -8.70
C GLY A 77 -17.73 -14.77 -7.76
N ALA A 78 -16.44 -14.54 -7.56
CA ALA A 78 -15.94 -13.36 -6.86
C ALA A 78 -15.59 -12.28 -7.89
N GLU A 79 -16.03 -11.06 -7.64
CA GLU A 79 -15.60 -9.88 -8.39
C GLU A 79 -14.37 -9.28 -7.73
N ILE A 80 -13.34 -9.05 -8.53
CA ILE A 80 -12.09 -8.45 -8.09
C ILE A 80 -11.96 -7.10 -8.78
N HIS A 81 -12.04 -6.04 -7.98
CA HIS A 81 -11.81 -4.69 -8.47
C HIS A 81 -10.32 -4.49 -8.78
N LEU A 82 -10.05 -3.81 -9.89
CA LEU A 82 -8.71 -3.35 -10.20
C LEU A 82 -8.29 -2.27 -9.20
N PRO A 83 -7.01 -2.24 -8.77
CA PRO A 83 -6.54 -1.16 -7.93
C PRO A 83 -6.60 0.17 -8.70
N GLU A 84 -6.97 1.25 -8.03
CA GLU A 84 -6.96 2.61 -8.58
C GLU A 84 -5.54 3.19 -8.56
N ASP A 85 -4.59 2.48 -9.19
CA ASP A 85 -3.19 2.87 -9.32
C ASP A 85 -2.74 2.77 -10.80
N THR A 86 -1.50 3.20 -11.07
CA THR A 86 -0.95 3.15 -12.43
C THR A 86 -0.89 1.72 -12.98
N TYR A 87 -0.72 0.72 -12.11
CA TYR A 87 -0.69 -0.69 -12.51
C TYR A 87 -2.09 -1.19 -12.89
N GLY A 88 -3.14 -0.82 -12.18
CA GLY A 88 -4.55 -1.12 -12.50
C GLY A 88 -4.97 -0.55 -13.84
N ALA A 89 -4.58 0.69 -14.12
CA ALA A 89 -4.76 1.30 -15.44
C ALA A 89 -4.02 0.52 -16.55
N ALA A 90 -2.79 0.10 -16.30
CA ALA A 90 -2.04 -0.70 -17.25
C ALA A 90 -2.64 -2.10 -17.46
N ILE A 91 -3.13 -2.74 -16.40
CA ILE A 91 -3.84 -4.01 -16.48
C ILE A 91 -5.08 -3.86 -17.36
N LEU A 92 -5.89 -2.82 -17.15
CA LEU A 92 -7.06 -2.54 -17.98
C LEU A 92 -6.68 -2.34 -19.46
N ALA A 93 -5.66 -1.53 -19.75
CA ALA A 93 -5.18 -1.30 -21.11
C ALA A 93 -4.70 -2.60 -21.78
N ILE A 94 -3.93 -3.43 -21.06
CA ILE A 94 -3.38 -4.70 -21.57
C ILE A 94 -4.49 -5.75 -21.73
N MET A 95 -5.49 -5.79 -20.86
CA MET A 95 -6.56 -6.79 -20.97
C MET A 95 -7.62 -6.40 -22.01
N LYS A 96 -7.98 -5.11 -22.08
CA LYS A 96 -9.02 -4.60 -22.97
C LYS A 96 -8.50 -4.15 -24.32
N GLU A 97 -7.73 -3.08 -24.33
CA GLU A 97 -7.35 -2.41 -25.57
C GLU A 97 -6.44 -3.32 -26.43
N PHE A 98 -5.57 -4.10 -25.80
CA PHE A 98 -4.74 -5.07 -26.54
C PHE A 98 -5.55 -6.23 -27.13
N THR A 99 -6.60 -6.70 -26.44
CA THR A 99 -7.49 -7.74 -26.97
C THR A 99 -8.33 -7.21 -28.13
N GLU A 100 -8.85 -5.98 -28.04
CA GLU A 100 -9.55 -5.30 -29.15
C GLU A 100 -8.63 -5.12 -30.37
N ILE A 101 -7.34 -4.80 -30.16
CA ILE A 101 -6.35 -4.69 -31.24
C ILE A 101 -6.05 -6.05 -31.89
N GLN A 102 -6.10 -7.14 -31.12
CA GLN A 102 -5.86 -8.49 -31.63
C GLN A 102 -7.08 -9.11 -32.31
N SER A 103 -8.29 -8.61 -32.04
CA SER A 103 -9.52 -9.12 -32.64
C SER A 103 -9.61 -8.74 -34.12
N PRO A 104 -9.76 -9.69 -35.05
CA PRO A 104 -9.90 -9.40 -36.48
C PRO A 104 -11.25 -8.77 -36.84
N GLU A 105 -12.25 -8.87 -35.96
CA GLU A 105 -13.62 -8.44 -36.26
C GLU A 105 -13.87 -6.95 -35.98
N THR A 106 -13.17 -6.38 -35.01
CA THR A 106 -13.34 -4.98 -34.61
C THR A 106 -12.27 -4.11 -35.27
N PRO A 107 -12.64 -3.14 -36.14
CA PRO A 107 -11.66 -2.25 -36.74
C PRO A 107 -10.95 -1.44 -35.64
N THR A 108 -9.62 -1.55 -35.57
CA THR A 108 -8.83 -0.82 -34.57
C THR A 108 -9.06 0.67 -34.72
N THR A 109 -9.69 1.28 -33.70
CA THR A 109 -9.87 2.73 -33.71
C THR A 109 -8.58 3.42 -33.27
N CYS A 110 -8.32 4.61 -33.84
CA CYS A 110 -7.19 5.44 -33.38
C CYS A 110 -7.27 5.73 -31.88
N VAL A 111 -8.49 5.81 -31.32
CA VAL A 111 -8.72 6.06 -29.89
C VAL A 111 -8.24 4.89 -29.03
N THR A 112 -8.56 3.65 -29.39
CA THR A 112 -8.09 2.42 -28.71
C THR A 112 -6.56 2.40 -28.66
N LEU A 113 -5.90 2.68 -29.79
CA LEU A 113 -4.44 2.73 -29.87
C LEU A 113 -3.86 3.83 -28.96
N VAL A 114 -4.44 5.03 -28.98
CA VAL A 114 -3.99 6.15 -28.12
C VAL A 114 -4.14 5.81 -26.64
N LYS A 115 -5.26 5.20 -26.22
CA LYS A 115 -5.45 4.76 -24.82
C LYS A 115 -4.40 3.74 -24.40
N CYS A 116 -4.17 2.71 -25.22
CA CYS A 116 -3.18 1.68 -24.94
C CYS A 116 -1.78 2.28 -24.83
N MET A 117 -1.38 3.12 -25.78
CA MET A 117 -0.08 3.79 -25.77
C MET A 117 0.08 4.72 -24.57
N PHE A 118 -0.97 5.46 -24.22
CA PHE A 118 -0.95 6.37 -23.08
C PHE A 118 -0.75 5.62 -21.76
N ALA A 119 -1.51 4.56 -21.51
CA ALA A 119 -1.34 3.73 -20.32
C ALA A 119 0.05 3.07 -20.26
N ALA A 120 0.58 2.61 -21.40
CA ALA A 120 1.92 2.04 -21.48
C ALA A 120 3.02 3.08 -21.17
N VAL A 121 2.88 4.31 -21.66
CA VAL A 121 3.83 5.41 -21.37
C VAL A 121 3.79 5.78 -19.88
N ILE A 122 2.60 5.85 -19.26
CA ILE A 122 2.48 6.14 -17.83
C ILE A 122 3.09 5.01 -17.00
N LEU A 123 2.84 3.74 -17.34
CA LEU A 123 3.47 2.60 -16.67
C LEU A 123 5.00 2.68 -16.78
N LEU A 124 5.54 2.95 -17.96
CA LEU A 124 6.98 3.10 -18.16
C LEU A 124 7.54 4.26 -17.32
N LEU A 125 6.86 5.41 -17.30
CA LEU A 125 7.25 6.56 -16.49
C LEU A 125 7.24 6.21 -14.99
N ASN A 126 6.22 5.51 -14.51
CA ASN A 126 6.14 5.04 -13.13
C ASN A 126 7.35 4.17 -12.76
N LEU A 127 7.65 3.17 -13.60
CA LEU A 127 8.79 2.28 -13.37
C LEU A 127 10.11 3.05 -13.37
N LEU A 128 10.32 3.95 -14.34
CA LEU A 128 11.52 4.78 -14.40
C LEU A 128 11.67 5.67 -13.17
N LEU A 129 10.58 6.28 -12.69
CA LEU A 129 10.59 7.11 -11.49
C LEU A 129 10.91 6.29 -10.24
N GLN A 130 10.23 5.16 -10.04
CA GLN A 130 10.47 4.27 -8.89
C GLN A 130 11.92 3.77 -8.88
N PHE A 131 12.44 3.25 -10.00
CA PHE A 131 13.84 2.80 -10.07
C PHE A 131 14.84 3.94 -9.88
N SER A 132 14.58 5.12 -10.44
CA SER A 132 15.49 6.27 -10.30
C SER A 132 15.55 6.77 -8.87
N VAL A 133 14.40 6.87 -8.19
CA VAL A 133 14.32 7.28 -6.79
C VAL A 133 15.02 6.26 -5.89
N LEU A 134 14.80 4.96 -6.10
CA LEU A 134 15.51 3.90 -5.35
C LEU A 134 17.03 3.98 -5.55
N TYR A 135 17.48 4.18 -6.79
CA TYR A 135 18.90 4.36 -7.10
C TYR A 135 19.50 5.58 -6.38
N PHE A 136 18.79 6.71 -6.38
CA PHE A 136 19.27 7.91 -5.70
C PHE A 136 19.26 7.78 -4.18
N ILE A 137 18.25 7.14 -3.60
CA ILE A 137 18.21 6.83 -2.16
C ILE A 137 19.40 5.95 -1.79
N GLU A 138 19.64 4.85 -2.51
CA GLU A 138 20.78 3.96 -2.24
C GLU A 138 22.12 4.70 -2.29
N LYS A 139 22.34 5.45 -3.38
CA LYS A 139 23.63 6.08 -3.66
C LYS A 139 23.92 7.28 -2.78
N TYR A 140 22.95 8.17 -2.61
CA TYR A 140 23.19 9.46 -1.96
C TYR A 140 22.77 9.49 -0.50
N VAL A 141 21.83 8.65 -0.10
CA VAL A 141 21.28 8.67 1.26
C VAL A 141 21.79 7.47 2.06
N VAL A 142 21.50 6.24 1.62
CA VAL A 142 21.87 5.04 2.38
C VAL A 142 23.38 4.89 2.50
N SER A 143 24.11 4.97 1.38
CA SER A 143 25.56 4.80 1.39
C SER A 143 26.28 5.85 2.26
N LEU A 144 25.79 7.10 2.25
CA LEU A 144 26.35 8.18 3.06
C LEU A 144 26.07 7.96 4.55
N SER A 145 24.84 7.62 4.92
CA SER A 145 24.46 7.34 6.30
C SER A 145 25.23 6.14 6.87
N VAL A 146 25.38 5.07 6.09
CA VAL A 146 26.19 3.90 6.48
C VAL A 146 27.64 4.31 6.74
N HIS A 147 28.24 5.07 5.82
CA HIS A 147 29.62 5.53 5.99
C HIS A 147 29.80 6.39 7.24
N HIS A 148 28.86 7.29 7.53
CA HIS A 148 28.90 8.13 8.72
C HIS A 148 28.82 7.31 10.01
N VAL A 149 27.83 6.42 10.13
CA VAL A 149 27.67 5.55 11.31
C VAL A 149 28.90 4.67 11.52
N GLN A 150 29.43 4.08 10.44
CA GLN A 150 30.66 3.28 10.50
C GLN A 150 31.87 4.10 10.94
N THR A 151 32.02 5.33 10.46
CA THR A 151 33.13 6.21 10.83
C THR A 151 33.03 6.66 12.29
N THR A 152 31.82 6.97 12.78
CA THR A 152 31.57 7.29 14.19
C THR A 152 31.91 6.09 15.08
N TYR A 153 31.43 4.90 14.73
CA TYR A 153 31.71 3.68 15.49
C TYR A 153 33.21 3.29 15.45
N ALA A 154 33.87 3.45 14.30
CA ALA A 154 35.31 3.21 14.19
C ALA A 154 36.14 4.20 15.01
N ARG A 155 35.72 5.47 15.08
CA ARG A 155 36.35 6.47 15.96
C ARG A 155 36.17 6.09 17.43
N PHE A 156 34.96 5.70 17.83
CA PHE A 156 34.68 5.19 19.17
C PHE A 156 35.61 4.03 19.54
N HIS A 157 35.69 3.00 18.70
CA HIS A 157 36.59 1.86 18.94
C HIS A 157 38.06 2.28 19.05
N ARG A 158 38.52 3.18 18.18
CA ARG A 158 39.90 3.66 18.20
C ARG A 158 40.23 4.51 19.44
N SER A 159 39.27 5.29 19.94
CA SER A 159 39.48 6.21 21.05
C SER A 159 39.34 5.52 22.41
N PHE A 160 38.43 4.56 22.56
CA PHE A 160 38.05 4.04 23.88
C PHE A 160 38.42 2.58 24.12
N PHE A 161 39.12 1.93 23.19
CA PHE A 161 39.61 0.56 23.38
C PHE A 161 41.12 0.48 23.19
N THR A 162 41.77 -0.27 24.05
CA THR A 162 43.19 -0.62 23.89
C THR A 162 43.38 -1.58 22.72
N ALA A 163 44.64 -1.77 22.29
CA ALA A 163 44.97 -2.77 21.26
C ALA A 163 44.57 -4.20 21.67
N ASP A 164 44.44 -4.46 22.98
CA ASP A 164 44.01 -5.74 23.55
C ASP A 164 42.48 -5.86 23.67
N GLY A 165 41.74 -4.81 23.31
CA GLY A 165 40.27 -4.77 23.39
C GLY A 165 39.72 -4.39 24.77
N GLU A 166 40.53 -3.84 25.66
CA GLU A 166 40.06 -3.36 26.97
C GLU A 166 39.45 -1.96 26.86
N PHE A 167 38.28 -1.77 27.48
CA PHE A 167 37.55 -0.49 27.45
C PHE A 167 38.15 0.53 28.44
N LEU A 168 38.48 1.71 27.94
CA LEU A 168 39.08 2.82 28.69
C LEU A 168 38.00 3.72 29.29
N GLN A 169 37.41 3.29 30.40
CA GLN A 169 36.30 4.01 31.07
C GLN A 169 36.63 5.47 31.39
N SER A 170 37.86 5.77 31.83
CA SER A 170 38.26 7.14 32.17
C SER A 170 38.24 8.09 30.97
N GLU A 171 38.66 7.61 29.79
CA GLU A 171 38.63 8.41 28.57
C GLU A 171 37.20 8.58 28.07
N TRP A 172 36.37 7.54 28.22
CA TRP A 172 34.95 7.62 27.94
C TRP A 172 34.31 8.71 28.80
N ASP A 173 34.50 8.67 30.12
CA ASP A 173 33.83 9.57 31.06
C ASP A 173 34.08 11.07 30.76
N GLU A 174 35.26 11.42 30.23
CA GLU A 174 35.63 12.80 29.87
C GLU A 174 35.23 13.20 28.44
N SER A 175 34.73 12.28 27.61
CA SER A 175 34.46 12.54 26.20
C SER A 175 33.19 13.36 25.96
N LEU A 176 33.26 14.28 25.00
CA LEU A 176 32.12 15.03 24.45
C LEU A 176 31.36 14.25 23.36
N ASP A 177 31.95 13.20 22.79
CA ASP A 177 31.39 12.46 21.65
C ASP A 177 30.36 11.39 22.08
N LYS A 178 30.04 11.28 23.39
CA LYS A 178 29.10 10.29 23.92
C LYS A 178 27.71 10.42 23.30
N ALA A 179 27.22 11.65 23.18
CA ALA A 179 25.89 11.95 22.66
C ALA A 179 25.74 11.42 21.23
N ASP A 180 26.71 11.71 20.36
CA ASP A 180 26.71 11.28 18.95
C ASP A 180 26.70 9.76 18.79
N LEU A 181 27.38 9.02 19.68
CA LEU A 181 27.38 7.55 19.66
C LEU A 181 26.07 6.96 20.21
N CYS A 182 25.62 7.48 21.35
CA CYS A 182 24.46 6.93 22.05
C CYS A 182 23.13 7.28 21.37
N ASP A 183 23.11 8.31 20.51
CA ASP A 183 21.95 8.66 19.68
C ASP A 183 21.78 7.72 18.45
N ILE A 184 22.79 6.92 18.11
CA ILE A 184 22.68 5.94 17.01
C ILE A 184 21.49 5.01 17.27
N ALA A 185 20.60 4.87 16.28
CA ALA A 185 19.31 4.21 16.46
C ALA A 185 19.39 2.78 17.02
N MET A 186 20.46 2.05 16.68
CA MET A 186 20.70 0.68 17.14
C MET A 186 20.99 0.55 18.63
N THR A 187 21.36 1.65 19.31
CA THR A 187 21.62 1.66 20.75
C THR A 187 20.35 1.35 21.55
N ASN A 188 19.17 1.78 21.08
CA ASN A 188 17.89 1.36 21.67
C ASN A 188 17.26 0.22 20.86
N TYR A 189 17.62 -1.02 21.19
CA TYR A 189 17.21 -2.21 20.43
C TYR A 189 15.69 -2.34 20.27
N VAL A 190 14.91 -2.05 21.33
CA VAL A 190 13.44 -2.18 21.29
C VAL A 190 12.83 -1.17 20.33
N PHE A 191 13.26 0.09 20.39
CA PHE A 191 12.78 1.13 19.49
C PHE A 191 13.18 0.85 18.04
N TYR A 192 14.43 0.46 17.82
CA TYR A 192 14.97 0.06 16.51
C TYR A 192 14.17 -1.08 15.86
N VAL A 193 14.00 -2.21 16.56
CA VAL A 193 13.24 -3.37 16.06
C VAL A 193 11.78 -3.00 15.78
N THR A 194 11.19 -2.14 16.62
CA THR A 194 9.80 -1.68 16.42
C THR A 194 9.66 -0.88 15.12
N VAL A 195 10.54 0.09 14.86
CA VAL A 195 10.48 0.89 13.63
C VAL A 195 10.78 0.04 12.39
N LEU A 196 11.74 -0.88 12.46
CA LEU A 196 11.98 -1.85 11.39
C LEU A 196 10.79 -2.76 11.12
N PHE A 197 10.07 -3.18 12.17
CA PHE A 197 8.87 -3.99 12.03
C PHE A 197 7.73 -3.24 11.36
N LEU A 198 7.48 -2.00 11.76
CA LEU A 198 6.49 -1.14 11.10
C LEU A 198 6.84 -0.94 9.62
N TRP A 199 8.10 -0.65 9.32
CA TRP A 199 8.58 -0.52 7.95
C TRP A 199 8.40 -1.82 7.14
N THR A 200 8.76 -2.96 7.72
CA THR A 200 8.67 -4.27 7.08
C THR A 200 7.22 -4.64 6.77
N ILE A 201 6.28 -4.35 7.68
CA ILE A 201 4.84 -4.54 7.42
C ILE A 201 4.38 -3.68 6.23
N SER A 202 4.77 -2.41 6.18
CA SER A 202 4.43 -1.52 5.06
C SER A 202 4.92 -2.08 3.72
N CYS A 203 6.15 -2.61 3.66
CA CYS A 203 6.66 -3.26 2.45
C CYS A 203 5.93 -4.57 2.12
N LEU A 204 5.59 -5.37 3.14
CA LEU A 204 4.87 -6.64 2.94
C LEU A 204 3.42 -6.42 2.49
N GLN A 205 2.80 -5.29 2.80
CA GLN A 205 1.51 -4.91 2.23
C GLN A 205 1.59 -4.80 0.71
N GLU A 206 2.64 -4.16 0.18
CA GLU A 206 2.89 -4.07 -1.27
C GLU A 206 3.15 -5.44 -1.89
N PHE A 207 3.98 -6.25 -1.24
CA PHE A 207 4.25 -7.61 -1.68
C PHE A 207 2.98 -8.46 -1.73
N ARG A 208 2.10 -8.33 -0.72
CA ARG A 208 0.80 -9.00 -0.67
C ARG A 208 -0.11 -8.54 -1.81
N GLY A 209 -0.10 -7.25 -2.14
CA GLY A 209 -0.80 -6.70 -3.30
C GLY A 209 -0.34 -7.34 -4.60
N ALA A 210 0.96 -7.37 -4.85
CA ALA A 210 1.55 -7.98 -6.03
C ALA A 210 1.30 -9.51 -6.10
N GLN A 211 1.43 -10.22 -4.98
CA GLN A 211 1.14 -11.65 -4.88
C GLN A 211 -0.34 -11.94 -5.21
N ARG A 212 -1.27 -11.16 -4.65
CA ARG A 212 -2.71 -11.29 -4.97
C ARG A 212 -2.95 -11.08 -6.45
N LEU A 213 -2.34 -10.07 -7.06
CA LEU A 213 -2.46 -9.82 -8.49
C LEU A 213 -1.98 -11.02 -9.33
N VAL A 214 -0.82 -11.60 -9.00
CA VAL A 214 -0.31 -12.80 -9.68
C VAL A 214 -1.27 -13.98 -9.57
N VAL A 215 -1.80 -14.23 -8.37
CA VAL A 215 -2.77 -15.31 -8.11
C VAL A 215 -4.06 -15.06 -8.88
N ASN A 216 -4.56 -13.83 -8.88
CA ASN A 216 -5.77 -13.44 -9.59
C ASN A 216 -5.61 -13.67 -11.10
N ILE A 217 -4.52 -13.19 -11.70
CA ILE A 217 -4.23 -13.41 -13.13
C ILE A 217 -4.07 -14.90 -13.47
N SER A 218 -3.48 -15.68 -12.56
CA SER A 218 -3.32 -17.14 -12.72
C SER A 218 -4.66 -17.87 -12.76
N ASN A 219 -5.62 -17.41 -11.96
CA ASN A 219 -6.93 -18.03 -11.79
C ASN A 219 -7.94 -17.64 -12.88
N ILE A 220 -7.68 -16.61 -13.69
CA ILE A 220 -8.51 -16.29 -14.85
C ILE A 220 -8.39 -17.45 -15.86
N PRO A 221 -9.47 -17.95 -16.49
CA PRO A 221 -9.38 -18.96 -17.53
C PRO A 221 -8.67 -18.44 -18.79
N LEU A 222 -8.03 -19.35 -19.53
CA LEU A 222 -7.41 -19.06 -20.83
C LEU A 222 -8.40 -19.32 -21.97
N VAL A 223 -8.48 -18.40 -22.91
CA VAL A 223 -9.22 -18.56 -24.17
C VAL A 223 -8.28 -18.46 -25.37
N GLU A 224 -8.64 -19.14 -26.46
CA GLU A 224 -7.88 -19.10 -27.72
C GLU A 224 -8.25 -17.89 -28.58
N SER A 225 -9.53 -17.50 -28.57
CA SER A 225 -10.06 -16.31 -29.26
C SER A 225 -10.42 -15.20 -28.28
N GLY A 226 -10.40 -13.95 -28.74
CA GLY A 226 -10.72 -12.75 -27.97
C GLY A 226 -12.21 -12.49 -27.77
N GLU A 227 -13.09 -13.21 -28.47
CA GLU A 227 -14.55 -12.97 -28.46
C GLU A 227 -15.20 -13.18 -27.07
N ASP A 228 -14.71 -14.15 -26.29
CA ASP A 228 -15.27 -14.49 -24.97
C ASP A 228 -14.57 -13.78 -23.79
N VAL A 229 -13.81 -12.72 -24.05
CA VAL A 229 -13.01 -12.03 -23.01
C VAL A 229 -13.89 -11.12 -22.15
N PHE A 230 -14.86 -10.43 -22.76
CA PHE A 230 -15.72 -9.44 -22.10
C PHE A 230 -17.16 -9.92 -22.01
N LEU A 231 -17.76 -9.76 -20.83
CA LEU A 231 -19.20 -9.83 -20.68
C LEU A 231 -19.72 -8.44 -20.31
N ASP A 232 -20.50 -7.86 -21.21
CA ASP A 232 -21.27 -6.65 -20.94
C ASP A 232 -22.53 -7.04 -20.16
N GLU A 233 -22.79 -6.36 -19.04
CA GLU A 233 -24.06 -6.50 -18.33
C GLU A 233 -25.16 -5.71 -19.07
N PRO A 234 -26.30 -6.32 -19.43
CA PRO A 234 -27.34 -5.64 -20.21
C PRO A 234 -27.99 -4.45 -19.47
N ASP A 235 -27.90 -4.43 -18.14
CA ASP A 235 -28.53 -3.44 -17.27
C ASP A 235 -27.53 -2.53 -16.53
N SER A 236 -26.22 -2.68 -16.76
CA SER A 236 -25.18 -1.89 -16.09
C SER A 236 -24.09 -1.47 -17.06
N ASP A 237 -23.57 -0.25 -16.91
CA ASP A 237 -22.36 0.22 -17.63
C ASP A 237 -21.07 -0.49 -17.15
N LYS A 238 -21.20 -1.56 -16.36
CA LYS A 238 -20.09 -2.35 -15.82
C LYS A 238 -19.65 -3.40 -16.83
N GLN A 239 -18.35 -3.41 -17.09
CA GLN A 239 -17.71 -4.44 -17.91
C GLN A 239 -16.91 -5.37 -17.01
N SER A 240 -17.06 -6.67 -17.22
CA SER A 240 -16.24 -7.65 -16.50
C SER A 240 -15.42 -8.52 -17.42
N ILE A 241 -14.20 -8.76 -16.98
CA ILE A 241 -13.25 -9.60 -17.69
C ILE A 241 -13.38 -11.02 -17.15
N VAL A 242 -13.75 -11.95 -18.03
CA VAL A 242 -14.02 -13.35 -17.64
C VAL A 242 -12.89 -14.28 -18.05
N ALA A 243 -12.21 -13.99 -19.15
CA ALA A 243 -11.12 -14.80 -19.65
C ALA A 243 -9.98 -13.94 -20.22
N ILE A 244 -8.80 -14.51 -20.42
CA ILE A 244 -7.68 -13.82 -21.09
C ILE A 244 -6.95 -14.74 -22.06
N THR A 245 -6.33 -14.15 -23.09
CA THR A 245 -5.47 -14.90 -24.02
C THR A 245 -4.09 -15.14 -23.40
N ARG A 246 -3.37 -16.16 -23.91
CA ARG A 246 -1.99 -16.48 -23.47
C ARG A 246 -1.00 -15.32 -23.59
N PRO A 247 -0.92 -14.57 -24.71
CA PRO A 247 0.03 -13.46 -24.82
C PRO A 247 -0.29 -12.35 -23.81
N VAL A 248 -1.56 -12.00 -23.61
CA VAL A 248 -1.99 -11.01 -22.61
C VAL A 248 -1.51 -11.41 -21.21
N ARG A 249 -1.69 -12.68 -20.82
CA ARG A 249 -1.22 -13.19 -19.53
C ARG A 249 0.29 -13.00 -19.34
N TRP A 250 1.09 -13.36 -20.34
CA TRP A 250 2.55 -13.21 -20.25
C TRP A 250 2.95 -11.74 -20.20
N THR A 251 2.30 -10.87 -20.96
CA THR A 251 2.51 -9.42 -20.89
C THR A 251 2.21 -8.89 -19.49
N LEU A 252 1.09 -9.29 -18.87
CA LEU A 252 0.77 -8.88 -17.49
C LEU A 252 1.83 -9.35 -16.48
N TYR A 253 2.35 -10.57 -16.61
CA TYR A 253 3.42 -11.03 -15.72
C TYR A 253 4.72 -10.26 -15.91
N LEU A 254 5.15 -10.06 -17.15
CA LEU A 254 6.45 -9.44 -17.45
C LEU A 254 6.44 -7.93 -17.28
N ALA A 255 5.37 -7.25 -17.66
CA ALA A 255 5.29 -5.78 -17.66
C ALA A 255 4.76 -5.21 -16.35
N VAL A 256 3.94 -5.95 -15.60
CA VAL A 256 3.27 -5.45 -14.39
C VAL A 256 3.74 -6.19 -13.14
N CYS A 257 3.54 -7.51 -13.08
CA CYS A 257 3.75 -8.25 -11.84
C CYS A 257 5.23 -8.34 -11.43
N LEU A 258 6.10 -8.71 -12.38
CA LEU A 258 7.52 -8.92 -12.12
C LEU A 258 8.22 -7.62 -11.69
N PRO A 259 8.06 -6.47 -12.40
CA PRO A 259 8.64 -5.21 -11.95
C PRO A 259 8.14 -4.77 -10.57
N LYS A 260 6.84 -4.91 -10.29
CA LYS A 260 6.27 -4.56 -8.97
C LYS A 260 6.90 -5.39 -7.85
N ILE A 261 7.07 -6.70 -8.03
CA ILE A 261 7.74 -7.58 -7.06
C ILE A 261 9.21 -7.19 -6.86
N ILE A 262 9.94 -6.92 -7.95
CA ILE A 262 11.35 -6.50 -7.89
C ILE A 262 11.49 -5.19 -7.10
N ILE A 263 10.66 -4.20 -7.39
CA ILE A 263 10.66 -2.89 -6.73
C ILE A 263 10.34 -3.04 -5.24
N SER A 264 9.32 -3.82 -4.87
CA SER A 264 8.98 -4.08 -3.46
C SER A 264 10.15 -4.75 -2.71
N PHE A 265 10.84 -5.70 -3.33
CA PHE A 265 11.99 -6.36 -2.71
C PHE A 265 13.19 -5.41 -2.53
N MET A 266 13.50 -4.60 -3.56
CA MET A 266 14.56 -3.59 -3.48
C MET A 266 14.25 -2.55 -2.40
N LEU A 267 13.00 -2.09 -2.32
CA LEU A 267 12.57 -1.12 -1.31
C LEU A 267 12.68 -1.68 0.11
N LEU A 268 12.27 -2.93 0.34
CA LEU A 268 12.43 -3.58 1.65
C LEU A 268 13.91 -3.63 2.05
N ARG A 269 14.79 -4.13 1.17
CA ARG A 269 16.24 -4.21 1.42
C ARG A 269 16.84 -2.85 1.72
N LEU A 270 16.54 -1.84 0.89
CA LEU A 270 17.10 -0.50 1.04
C LEU A 270 16.60 0.17 2.32
N GLY A 271 15.33 0.03 2.66
CA GLY A 271 14.79 0.65 3.86
C GLY A 271 15.27 0.01 5.15
N LEU A 272 15.44 -1.33 5.19
CA LEU A 272 16.08 -1.99 6.32
C LEU A 272 17.50 -1.45 6.56
N ARG A 273 18.30 -1.31 5.48
CA ARG A 273 19.67 -0.79 5.54
C ARG A 273 19.72 0.67 5.93
N TRP A 274 18.86 1.51 5.34
CA TRP A 274 18.81 2.93 5.63
C TRP A 274 18.41 3.21 7.08
N LEU A 275 17.34 2.58 7.57
CA LEU A 275 16.86 2.79 8.94
C LEU A 275 17.91 2.37 9.98
N SER A 276 18.63 1.29 9.71
CA SER A 276 19.73 0.82 10.58
C SER A 276 20.93 1.77 10.60
N ALA A 277 21.13 2.53 9.53
CA ALA A 277 22.20 3.53 9.42
C ALA A 277 21.79 4.92 9.93
N THR A 278 20.71 5.02 10.71
CA THR A 278 20.23 6.32 11.19
C THR A 278 20.91 6.72 12.50
N ARG A 279 21.29 8.00 12.61
CA ARG A 279 22.12 8.54 13.70
C ARG A 279 21.33 9.08 14.89
N SER A 280 20.02 9.30 14.73
CA SER A 280 19.14 9.76 15.79
C SER A 280 17.81 9.02 15.75
N PHE A 281 17.14 8.96 16.88
CA PHE A 281 15.81 8.34 16.96
C PHE A 281 14.76 9.10 16.15
N GLU A 282 14.85 10.43 16.13
CA GLU A 282 13.96 11.32 15.36
C GLU A 282 14.11 11.06 13.85
N ASP A 283 15.35 11.05 13.36
CA ASP A 283 15.64 10.80 11.96
C ASP A 283 15.15 9.41 11.55
N MET A 284 15.19 8.40 12.44
CA MET A 284 14.78 7.05 12.07
C MET A 284 13.29 7.00 11.72
N VAL A 285 12.44 7.70 12.50
CA VAL A 285 11.00 7.79 12.23
C VAL A 285 10.74 8.63 10.98
N MET A 286 11.43 9.77 10.83
CA MET A 286 11.28 10.61 9.64
C MET A 286 11.71 9.89 8.36
N ASN A 287 12.80 9.14 8.40
CA ASN A 287 13.30 8.34 7.28
C ASN A 287 12.31 7.22 6.92
N ALA A 288 11.72 6.55 7.91
CA ALA A 288 10.72 5.50 7.69
C ALA A 288 9.49 6.07 6.95
N ILE A 289 8.98 7.22 7.40
CA ILE A 289 7.85 7.91 6.76
C ILE A 289 8.26 8.40 5.36
N ALA A 290 9.45 8.96 5.19
CA ALA A 290 9.91 9.46 3.90
C ALA A 290 9.92 8.36 2.83
N MET A 291 10.31 7.13 3.18
CA MET A 291 10.27 6.01 2.25
C MET A 291 8.86 5.57 1.86
N THR A 292 7.83 5.84 2.69
CA THR A 292 6.44 5.55 2.31
C THR A 292 5.97 6.38 1.11
N PHE A 293 6.56 7.57 0.89
CA PHE A 293 6.29 8.35 -0.32
C PHE A 293 6.73 7.62 -1.58
N VAL A 294 7.81 6.82 -1.51
CA VAL A 294 8.30 6.04 -2.66
C VAL A 294 7.29 4.94 -3.03
N ILE A 295 6.63 4.35 -2.02
CA ILE A 295 5.56 3.36 -2.21
C ILE A 295 4.39 4.00 -2.98
N GLN A 296 4.02 5.22 -2.63
CA GLN A 296 2.83 5.91 -3.16
C GLN A 296 3.03 6.60 -4.54
N ILE A 297 4.21 6.46 -5.17
CA ILE A 297 4.48 7.13 -6.46
C ILE A 297 3.48 6.72 -7.55
N ASP A 298 3.05 5.45 -7.56
CA ASP A 298 2.13 4.91 -8.56
C ASP A 298 0.70 5.44 -8.40
N GLU A 299 0.21 5.59 -7.17
CA GLU A 299 -1.06 6.25 -6.83
C GLU A 299 -1.03 7.74 -7.19
N LEU A 300 0.06 8.44 -6.85
CA LEU A 300 0.23 9.86 -7.19
C LEU A 300 0.23 10.09 -8.70
N LEU A 301 0.96 9.25 -9.45
CA LEU A 301 1.02 9.37 -10.90
C LEU A 301 -0.34 9.02 -11.54
N TYR A 302 -1.07 8.04 -10.99
CA TYR A 302 -2.41 7.69 -11.44
C TYR A 302 -3.37 8.87 -11.35
N HIS A 303 -3.50 9.47 -10.17
CA HIS A 303 -4.43 10.59 -9.97
C HIS A 303 -4.03 11.86 -10.71
N PHE A 304 -2.74 12.06 -10.98
CA PHE A 304 -2.25 13.24 -11.70
C PHE A 304 -2.35 13.09 -13.22
N ALA A 305 -1.89 11.97 -13.77
CA ALA A 305 -1.69 11.81 -15.20
C ALA A 305 -2.91 11.22 -15.91
N ILE A 306 -3.71 10.38 -15.26
CA ILE A 306 -4.79 9.66 -15.93
C ILE A 306 -6.07 10.53 -16.00
N PRO A 307 -6.70 10.66 -17.19
CA PRO A 307 -7.97 11.37 -17.32
C PRO A 307 -9.08 10.75 -16.47
N ALA A 308 -9.87 11.59 -15.79
CA ALA A 308 -10.98 11.15 -14.93
C ALA A 308 -11.96 10.13 -15.58
N PRO A 309 -12.31 10.22 -16.88
CA PRO A 309 -13.15 9.20 -17.51
C PRO A 309 -12.48 7.82 -17.55
N TYR A 310 -11.16 7.76 -17.68
CA TYR A 310 -10.42 6.50 -17.67
C TYR A 310 -10.26 5.97 -16.24
N CYS A 311 -10.05 6.84 -15.24
CA CYS A 311 -10.07 6.41 -13.83
C CYS A 311 -11.42 5.78 -13.46
N LYS A 312 -12.52 6.38 -13.93
CA LYS A 312 -13.87 5.82 -13.75
C LYS A 312 -13.98 4.42 -14.38
N GLN A 313 -13.44 4.23 -15.58
CA GLN A 313 -13.41 2.91 -16.24
C GLN A 313 -12.58 1.88 -15.46
N VAL A 314 -11.44 2.27 -14.88
CA VAL A 314 -10.64 1.39 -14.02
C VAL A 314 -11.42 0.98 -12.78
N ALA A 315 -12.11 1.92 -12.12
CA ALA A 315 -12.91 1.64 -10.93
C ALA A 315 -14.15 0.76 -11.22
N GLU A 316 -14.76 0.93 -12.41
CA GLU A 316 -15.95 0.18 -12.83
C GLU A 316 -15.64 -1.21 -13.41
N THR A 317 -14.39 -1.46 -13.84
CA THR A 317 -13.99 -2.75 -14.39
C THR A 317 -13.65 -3.73 -13.28
N SER A 318 -14.31 -4.89 -13.27
CA SER A 318 -14.01 -5.99 -12.34
C SER A 318 -13.58 -7.25 -13.09
N ILE A 319 -12.68 -8.02 -12.49
CA ILE A 319 -12.31 -9.35 -12.96
C ILE A 319 -13.26 -10.35 -12.28
N PHE A 320 -13.99 -11.14 -13.07
CA PHE A 320 -14.90 -12.15 -12.55
C PHE A 320 -14.21 -13.51 -12.50
N ILE A 321 -14.00 -14.05 -11.30
CA ILE A 321 -13.43 -15.40 -11.11
C ILE A 321 -14.54 -16.33 -10.63
N THR A 322 -14.81 -17.38 -11.41
CA THR A 322 -15.76 -18.42 -11.01
C THR A 322 -15.19 -19.20 -9.82
N SER A 323 -15.93 -19.23 -8.71
CA SER A 323 -15.50 -19.91 -7.48
C SER A 323 -16.38 -21.15 -7.28
N GLU A 324 -15.87 -22.33 -7.64
CA GLU A 324 -16.64 -23.56 -7.50
C GLU A 324 -16.65 -24.06 -6.04
N GLY A 325 -17.82 -23.96 -5.40
CA GLY A 325 -18.20 -24.80 -4.25
C GLY A 325 -17.39 -24.66 -2.96
N VAL A 326 -16.50 -23.66 -2.85
CA VAL A 326 -15.72 -23.43 -1.62
C VAL A 326 -16.62 -22.76 -0.57
N PRO A 327 -16.85 -23.38 0.61
CA PRO A 327 -17.67 -22.77 1.66
C PRO A 327 -17.05 -21.46 2.14
N ALA A 328 -17.86 -20.40 2.29
CA ALA A 328 -17.39 -19.05 2.64
C ALA A 328 -16.52 -19.00 3.90
N ALA A 329 -16.89 -19.75 4.95
CA ALA A 329 -16.11 -19.85 6.19
C ALA A 329 -14.66 -20.31 5.96
N THR A 330 -14.41 -21.16 4.96
CA THR A 330 -13.06 -21.62 4.63
C THR A 330 -12.24 -20.53 3.92
N LEU A 331 -12.89 -19.65 3.16
CA LEU A 331 -12.24 -18.53 2.49
C LEU A 331 -11.83 -17.45 3.50
N GLU A 332 -12.72 -17.14 4.44
CA GLU A 332 -12.45 -16.22 5.55
C GLU A 332 -11.29 -16.72 6.41
N TRP A 333 -11.34 -17.99 6.83
CA TRP A 333 -10.25 -18.59 7.61
C TRP A 333 -8.89 -18.51 6.89
N LYS A 334 -8.86 -18.84 5.60
CA LYS A 334 -7.63 -18.71 4.78
C LYS A 334 -7.17 -17.26 4.66
N ALA A 335 -8.06 -16.27 4.72
CA ALA A 335 -7.69 -14.86 4.72
C ALA A 335 -7.01 -14.47 6.05
N TYR A 336 -7.56 -14.88 7.20
CA TYR A 336 -6.95 -14.68 8.51
C TYR A 336 -5.61 -15.40 8.65
N GLN A 337 -5.54 -16.67 8.25
CA GLN A 337 -4.30 -17.45 8.28
C GLN A 337 -3.18 -16.76 7.48
N ARG A 338 -3.49 -16.26 6.27
CA ARG A 338 -2.52 -15.50 5.47
C ARG A 338 -2.07 -14.22 6.17
N SER A 339 -2.99 -13.45 6.77
CA SER A 339 -2.63 -12.23 7.49
C SER A 339 -1.72 -12.52 8.70
N ILE A 340 -2.02 -13.56 9.49
CA ILE A 340 -1.17 -13.99 10.61
C ILE A 340 0.21 -14.43 10.10
N MET A 341 0.26 -15.21 9.02
CA MET A 341 1.51 -15.62 8.39
C MET A 341 2.37 -14.42 8.00
N TYR A 342 1.80 -13.37 7.39
CA TYR A 342 2.54 -12.16 7.04
C TYR A 342 3.12 -11.43 8.25
N VAL A 343 2.37 -11.34 9.36
CA VAL A 343 2.87 -10.73 10.60
C VAL A 343 4.03 -11.55 11.20
N VAL A 344 3.90 -12.87 11.23
CA VAL A 344 4.97 -13.76 11.71
C VAL A 344 6.20 -13.66 10.81
N VAL A 345 6.03 -13.66 9.49
CA VAL A 345 7.12 -13.47 8.53
C VAL A 345 7.80 -12.11 8.73
N ALA A 346 7.04 -11.03 8.93
CA ALA A 346 7.60 -9.71 9.21
C ALA A 346 8.49 -9.72 10.47
N LEU A 347 7.99 -10.31 11.56
CA LEU A 347 8.71 -10.39 12.82
C LEU A 347 10.00 -11.21 12.67
N VAL A 348 9.92 -12.38 12.04
CA VAL A 348 11.09 -13.24 11.77
C VAL A 348 12.10 -12.52 10.88
N LEU A 349 11.65 -11.86 9.81
CA LEU A 349 12.53 -11.11 8.91
C LEU A 349 13.29 -10.01 9.64
N VAL A 350 12.63 -9.26 10.52
CA VAL A 350 13.27 -8.18 11.29
C VAL A 350 14.29 -8.73 12.27
N ILE A 351 13.96 -9.78 13.03
CA ILE A 351 14.90 -10.40 13.97
C ILE A 351 16.11 -10.97 13.23
N VAL A 352 15.86 -11.73 12.15
CA VAL A 352 16.94 -12.30 11.33
C VAL A 352 17.80 -11.19 10.73
N TYR A 353 17.19 -10.09 10.28
CA TYR A 353 17.93 -8.97 9.74
C TYR A 353 18.77 -8.25 10.80
N ALA A 354 18.18 -7.89 11.94
CA ALA A 354 18.81 -7.14 13.01
C ALA A 354 19.99 -7.89 13.66
N ASP A 355 19.88 -9.22 13.78
CA ASP A 355 20.89 -10.02 14.48
C ASP A 355 21.91 -10.67 13.53
N PHE A 356 21.57 -10.94 12.26
CA PHE A 356 22.43 -11.74 11.36
C PHE A 356 22.78 -11.10 10.02
N ILE A 357 21.88 -10.34 9.39
CA ILE A 357 22.09 -9.90 7.99
C ILE A 357 22.66 -8.49 7.91
N GLN A 358 22.33 -7.61 8.87
CA GLN A 358 22.69 -6.20 8.79
C GLN A 358 24.20 -6.00 8.57
N ASP A 359 24.53 -5.17 7.59
CA ASP A 359 25.90 -4.88 7.15
C ASP A 359 26.35 -3.47 7.57
N VAL A 360 25.58 -2.81 8.43
CA VAL A 360 25.82 -1.42 8.83
C VAL A 360 26.87 -1.35 9.93
N LEU A 361 26.69 -2.12 11.02
CA LEU A 361 27.62 -2.19 12.14
C LEU A 361 28.00 -3.65 12.43
N PRO A 362 29.20 -3.90 12.99
CA PRO A 362 29.58 -5.23 13.42
C PRO A 362 28.69 -5.71 14.57
N SER A 363 28.60 -7.03 14.76
CA SER A 363 27.81 -7.65 15.84
C SER A 363 28.29 -7.26 17.25
N THR A 364 29.47 -6.66 17.39
CA THR A 364 29.99 -6.11 18.66
C THR A 364 29.27 -4.83 19.11
N VAL A 365 28.30 -4.32 18.34
CA VAL A 365 27.51 -3.14 18.71
C VAL A 365 26.77 -3.26 20.05
N TYR A 366 26.49 -4.49 20.52
CA TYR A 366 25.88 -4.72 21.83
C TYR A 366 26.73 -4.19 23.01
N GLU A 367 28.04 -4.06 22.83
CA GLU A 367 28.92 -3.44 23.84
C GLU A 367 28.59 -1.96 24.01
N ALA A 368 28.42 -1.23 22.90
CA ALA A 368 28.03 0.18 22.92
C ALA A 368 26.67 0.39 23.58
N HIS A 369 25.71 -0.53 23.39
CA HIS A 369 24.41 -0.46 24.07
C HIS A 369 24.54 -0.52 25.60
N SER A 370 25.44 -1.35 26.13
CA SER A 370 25.65 -1.44 27.59
C SER A 370 26.25 -0.17 28.18
N ILE A 371 27.22 0.43 27.48
CA ILE A 371 27.90 1.68 27.89
C ILE A 371 26.95 2.88 27.79
N CYS A 372 26.19 2.94 26.69
CA CYS A 372 25.24 4.03 26.46
C CYS A 372 23.98 3.96 27.32
N ARG A 373 23.64 2.82 27.92
CA ARG A 373 22.46 2.70 28.78
C ARG A 373 22.51 3.71 29.93
N THR A 374 23.65 3.78 30.64
CA THR A 374 23.82 4.71 31.76
C THR A 374 23.75 6.16 31.30
N PHE A 375 24.44 6.49 30.21
CA PHE A 375 24.39 7.83 29.63
C PHE A 375 22.96 8.22 29.21
N MET A 376 22.21 7.30 28.59
CA MET A 376 20.84 7.57 28.17
C MET A 376 19.89 7.74 29.36
N GLU A 377 20.04 6.96 30.42
CA GLU A 377 19.23 7.09 31.64
C GLU A 377 19.45 8.45 32.32
N GLU A 378 20.68 8.98 32.27
CA GLU A 378 21.01 10.30 32.81
C GLU A 378 20.51 11.44 31.91
N GLU A 379 20.85 11.41 30.62
CA GLU A 379 20.59 12.53 29.68
C GLU A 379 19.13 12.60 29.21
N PHE A 380 18.48 11.45 28.96
CA PHE A 380 17.06 11.43 28.54
C PHE A 380 16.10 11.50 29.74
N SER A 381 16.61 11.52 30.97
CA SER A 381 15.75 11.87 32.09
C SER A 381 15.28 13.31 31.90
N PRO A 382 13.97 13.57 31.86
CA PRO A 382 13.50 14.94 31.77
C PRO A 382 14.05 15.70 32.97
N VAL A 383 14.67 16.86 32.73
CA VAL A 383 15.17 17.78 33.78
C VAL A 383 14.15 17.98 34.90
N CYS A 384 12.86 17.86 34.54
CA CYS A 384 11.72 17.86 35.43
C CYS A 384 11.05 16.48 35.43
N THR A 385 11.40 15.60 36.36
CA THR A 385 10.69 14.33 36.56
C THR A 385 9.35 14.56 37.29
N ARG A 386 8.38 15.22 36.64
CA ARG A 386 6.99 15.09 37.08
C ARG A 386 6.50 13.72 36.65
N THR A 387 6.25 12.85 37.62
CA THR A 387 5.71 11.53 37.32
C THR A 387 4.30 11.67 36.74
N TRP A 388 3.93 10.82 35.77
CA TRP A 388 2.56 10.78 35.22
C TRP A 388 1.48 10.65 36.31
N ALA A 389 1.83 10.01 37.44
CA ALA A 389 0.99 9.90 38.63
C ALA A 389 0.61 11.27 39.24
N GLU A 390 1.51 12.26 39.19
CA GLU A 390 1.23 13.62 39.64
C GLU A 390 0.30 14.35 38.67
N HIS A 391 0.45 14.12 37.37
CA HIS A 391 -0.46 14.66 36.35
C HIS A 391 -1.91 14.17 36.53
N THR A 392 -2.10 12.90 36.91
CA THR A 392 -3.45 12.39 37.22
C THR A 392 -4.05 13.02 38.48
N ARG A 393 -3.24 13.40 39.48
CA ARG A 393 -3.74 14.07 40.69
C ARG A 393 -4.25 15.48 40.39
N VAL A 394 -3.59 16.22 39.49
CA VAL A 394 -4.01 17.55 39.02
C VAL A 394 -5.39 17.50 38.36
N PHE A 395 -5.67 16.45 37.60
CA PHE A 395 -7.00 16.29 36.98
C PHE A 395 -8.11 16.04 38.01
N THR A 396 -7.79 15.38 39.13
CA THR A 396 -8.76 15.07 40.19
C THR A 396 -8.92 16.15 41.27
N GLN A 397 -7.89 16.96 41.53
CA GLN A 397 -7.86 17.92 42.66
C GLN A 397 -8.06 19.39 42.25
N GLY A 398 -8.23 19.67 40.95
CA GLY A 398 -8.49 21.01 40.45
C GLY A 398 -7.23 21.88 40.31
N LEU A 399 -7.41 23.05 39.68
CA LEU A 399 -6.34 24.00 39.30
C LEU A 399 -5.51 24.56 40.48
N SER A 400 -5.93 24.35 41.73
CA SER A 400 -5.19 24.80 42.92
C SER A 400 -4.05 23.86 43.34
N ALA A 401 -3.94 22.66 42.76
CA ALA A 401 -2.84 21.73 43.03
C ALA A 401 -1.59 21.95 42.14
N PHE A 402 -1.54 23.05 41.38
CA PHE A 402 -0.32 23.47 40.68
C PHE A 402 0.71 24.01 41.69
N SER A 403 1.39 23.11 42.41
CA SER A 403 2.68 23.47 43.02
C SER A 403 3.69 23.66 41.90
N THR A 404 3.90 24.92 41.50
CA THR A 404 4.89 25.37 40.52
C THR A 404 6.34 25.22 41.00
N ALA A 405 6.54 24.80 42.25
CA ALA A 405 7.82 24.88 42.96
C ALA A 405 8.91 23.89 42.51
N HIS A 406 8.61 22.91 41.66
CA HIS A 406 9.58 21.85 41.34
C HIS A 406 10.25 21.95 39.97
N CYS A 407 9.88 22.92 39.13
CA CYS A 407 10.61 23.14 37.89
C CYS A 407 10.51 24.53 37.28
N TYR A 408 9.92 25.48 38.03
CA TYR A 408 9.90 26.86 37.60
C TYR A 408 10.70 27.72 38.59
N PRO A 409 11.66 28.53 38.12
CA PRO A 409 12.05 28.68 36.71
C PRO A 409 12.88 27.48 36.21
N TYR A 410 12.68 27.09 34.95
CA TYR A 410 13.49 26.05 34.30
C TYR A 410 14.96 26.47 34.35
N GLY A 411 15.81 25.64 34.96
CA GLY A 411 17.24 25.90 35.09
C GLY A 411 17.69 26.69 36.33
N ALA A 412 16.81 26.96 37.30
CA ALA A 412 17.26 27.43 38.61
C ALA A 412 18.04 26.32 39.33
N PRO A 413 19.25 26.59 39.86
CA PRO A 413 20.02 25.60 40.61
C PRO A 413 19.19 25.11 41.80
N ALA A 414 19.25 23.81 42.09
CA ALA A 414 18.47 23.17 43.17
C ALA A 414 18.64 23.87 44.53
N ASP A 415 19.80 24.48 44.74
CA ASP A 415 20.19 25.21 45.94
C ASP A 415 19.40 26.52 46.12
N GLU A 416 18.92 27.13 45.02
CA GLU A 416 18.07 28.35 45.03
C GLU A 416 16.57 28.01 45.18
N GLN A 417 16.16 26.76 44.95
CA GLN A 417 14.77 26.33 45.09
C GLN A 417 14.40 25.94 46.53
N ALA A 418 15.39 25.73 47.40
CA ALA A 418 15.23 25.34 48.80
C ALA A 418 15.23 26.54 49.78
N ALA A 419 15.51 27.76 49.31
CA ALA A 419 15.44 29.01 50.05
C ALA A 419 14.14 29.75 49.75
#